data_AF-A0A346XZN2-F1
#
_entry.id   AF-A0A346XZN2-F1
#
_cell.length_a   1.000
_cell.length_b   1.000
_cell.length_c   1.000
_cell.angle_alpha   90.00
_cell.angle_beta   90.00
_cell.angle_gamma   90.00
#
_symmetry.space_group_name_H-M   'P 1'
#
loop_
_entity.id
_entity.type
_entity.pdbx_description
1 polymer ?
#
loop_
_entity_poly.entity_id
_entity_poly.type
_entity_poly.pdbx_seq_one_letter_code
_entity_poly.pdbx_strand_id
1 'polypeptide(L)'
;MTRPTALLIVALLALALSACGEPPIALDIPDRDGRQVLDEADILDTEALEATLAGYADDGVDIVALTYTVEGANCGEAFRAGREFVQAWEADVAVVAVAEPGDFDDADGDRCVGLAPLDDFELGRGTREEVSEVIWPPLIADNAWGEIFDVAADELFAALSDTSDTAPTEDLEDE
;
A
#
# COMPACT_ATOMS: atom_id res chain seq x y z
N MET A 1 -2.54 -36.35 43.97
CA MET A 1 -2.15 -37.16 42.79
C MET A 1 -2.55 -36.38 41.55
N THR A 2 -1.54 -35.89 40.85
CA THR A 2 -1.57 -34.97 39.71
C THR A 2 -2.09 -35.68 38.45
N ARG A 3 -2.97 -34.99 37.70
CA ARG A 3 -3.36 -35.35 36.32
C ARG A 3 -2.58 -34.45 35.36
N PRO A 4 -1.56 -34.94 34.62
CA PRO A 4 -0.80 -34.10 33.68
C PRO A 4 -1.02 -34.47 32.21
N THR A 5 -2.03 -35.28 31.86
CA THR A 5 -2.08 -35.89 30.52
C THR A 5 -2.94 -35.14 29.49
N ALA A 6 -3.73 -34.15 29.89
CA ALA A 6 -4.67 -33.48 28.98
C ALA A 6 -4.12 -32.23 28.27
N LEU A 7 -3.00 -31.66 28.73
CA LEU A 7 -2.52 -30.35 28.28
C LEU A 7 -1.58 -30.39 27.06
N LEU A 8 -1.16 -31.57 26.61
CA LEU A 8 -0.14 -31.72 25.56
C LEU A 8 -0.72 -31.82 24.14
N ILE A 9 -2.03 -32.01 23.98
CA ILE A 9 -2.65 -32.24 22.66
C ILE A 9 -3.08 -30.93 21.98
N VAL A 10 -3.31 -29.85 22.73
CA VAL A 10 -3.73 -28.55 22.15
C VAL A 10 -2.56 -27.78 21.54
N ALA A 11 -1.34 -27.95 22.06
CA ALA A 11 -0.16 -27.22 21.57
C ALA A 11 0.32 -27.66 20.17
N LEU A 12 -0.03 -28.88 19.73
CA LEU A 12 0.43 -29.42 18.44
C LEU A 12 -0.47 -29.07 17.25
N LEU A 13 -1.70 -28.60 17.47
CA LEU A 13 -2.59 -28.19 16.38
C LEU A 13 -2.35 -26.74 15.90
N ALA A 14 -1.71 -25.90 16.72
CA ALA A 14 -1.38 -24.52 16.33
C ALA A 14 -0.15 -24.43 15.39
N LEU A 15 0.72 -25.45 15.37
CA LEU A 15 1.95 -25.48 14.57
C LEU A 15 1.78 -26.12 13.19
N ALA A 16 0.63 -26.74 12.89
CA ALA A 16 0.37 -27.41 11.61
C ALA A 16 -0.30 -26.52 10.56
N LEU A 17 -0.66 -25.29 10.93
CA LEU A 17 -1.02 -24.21 9.99
C LEU A 17 0.22 -23.37 9.64
N SER A 18 1.40 -23.99 9.59
CA SER A 18 2.48 -23.56 8.70
C SER A 18 2.01 -23.77 7.25
N ALA A 19 0.97 -23.04 6.88
CA ALA A 19 0.62 -22.79 5.50
C ALA A 19 1.87 -22.21 4.84
N CYS A 20 2.14 -22.63 3.62
CA CYS A 20 3.01 -21.90 2.70
C CYS A 20 2.37 -20.55 2.35
N GLY A 21 2.14 -19.70 3.35
CA GLY A 21 1.76 -18.30 3.22
C GLY A 21 2.96 -17.46 3.61
N GLU A 22 3.18 -16.39 2.87
CA GLU A 22 4.17 -15.38 3.22
C GLU A 22 3.86 -14.86 4.65
N PRO A 23 4.87 -14.62 5.51
CA PRO A 23 4.62 -14.10 6.86
C PRO A 23 3.86 -12.76 6.78
N PRO A 24 2.98 -12.45 7.75
CA PRO A 24 2.22 -11.20 7.78
C PRO A 24 3.14 -9.99 8.01
N ILE A 25 2.69 -8.77 7.68
CA ILE A 25 3.51 -7.57 7.88
C ILE A 25 3.72 -7.30 9.36
N ALA A 26 4.84 -6.66 9.67
CA ALA A 26 5.15 -6.25 11.04
C ALA A 26 4.44 -4.94 11.42
N LEU A 27 3.20 -4.75 10.95
CA LEU A 27 2.37 -3.59 11.17
C LEU A 27 0.95 -4.06 11.51
N ASP A 28 0.36 -3.49 12.55
CA ASP A 28 -1.06 -3.68 12.88
C ASP A 28 -1.86 -2.60 12.12
N ILE A 29 -2.66 -3.02 11.14
CA ILE A 29 -3.46 -2.11 10.33
C ILE A 29 -4.77 -1.81 11.08
N PRO A 30 -4.99 -0.56 11.54
CA PRO A 30 -6.22 -0.20 12.22
C PRO A 30 -7.41 -0.16 11.25
N ASP A 31 -8.63 -0.18 11.81
CA ASP A 31 -9.84 0.16 11.05
C ASP A 31 -9.68 1.54 10.40
N ARG A 32 -10.18 1.64 9.16
CA ARG A 32 -9.98 2.83 8.32
C ARG A 32 -10.59 4.10 8.91
N ASP A 33 -11.76 3.99 9.53
CA ASP A 33 -12.49 5.11 10.16
C ASP A 33 -12.64 6.36 9.25
N GLY A 34 -12.76 6.14 7.93
CA GLY A 34 -12.91 7.19 6.92
C GLY A 34 -11.61 7.90 6.53
N ARG A 35 -10.45 7.38 6.95
CA ARG A 35 -9.13 7.92 6.60
C ARG A 35 -8.62 7.37 5.26
N GLN A 36 -7.71 8.11 4.67
CA GLN A 36 -6.95 7.75 3.48
C GLN A 36 -5.46 7.57 3.77
N VAL A 37 -4.95 8.18 4.84
CA VAL A 37 -3.54 8.16 5.20
C VAL A 37 -3.31 7.47 6.55
N LEU A 38 -2.34 6.56 6.58
CA LEU A 38 -1.75 6.00 7.79
C LEU A 38 -0.24 6.33 7.80
N ASP A 39 0.12 7.46 8.41
CA ASP A 39 1.52 7.94 8.49
C ASP A 39 2.16 7.55 9.83
N GLU A 40 2.53 6.27 10.01
CA GLU A 40 3.17 5.81 11.25
C GLU A 40 4.64 6.26 11.35
N ALA A 41 5.25 6.64 10.23
CA ALA A 41 6.61 7.17 10.21
C ALA A 41 6.71 8.68 10.50
N ASP A 42 5.58 9.40 10.52
CA ASP A 42 5.51 10.86 10.75
C ASP A 42 6.36 11.65 9.74
N ILE A 43 6.30 11.27 8.46
CA ILE A 43 7.11 11.87 7.37
C ILE A 43 6.28 12.68 6.37
N LEU A 44 4.95 12.71 6.52
CA LEU A 44 4.02 13.34 5.59
C LEU A 44 3.32 14.56 6.20
N ASP A 45 2.94 15.50 5.35
CA ASP A 45 1.87 16.44 5.70
C ASP A 45 0.53 15.72 5.57
N THR A 46 0.19 14.96 6.62
CA THR A 46 -0.99 14.08 6.63
C THR A 46 -2.27 14.85 6.35
N GLU A 47 -2.42 16.09 6.86
CA GLU A 47 -3.64 16.88 6.64
C GLU A 47 -3.82 17.25 5.15
N ALA A 48 -2.73 17.68 4.51
CA ALA A 48 -2.77 18.04 3.09
C ALA A 48 -3.03 16.83 2.20
N LEU A 49 -2.31 15.73 2.41
CA LEU A 49 -2.45 14.51 1.60
C LEU A 49 -3.84 13.87 1.79
N GLU A 50 -4.33 13.79 3.02
CA GLU A 50 -5.67 13.26 3.33
C GLU A 50 -6.76 14.03 2.57
N ALA A 51 -6.67 15.37 2.53
CA ALA A 51 -7.64 16.19 1.80
C ALA A 51 -7.62 15.90 0.28
N THR A 52 -6.43 15.70 -0.30
CA THR A 52 -6.28 15.35 -1.72
C THR A 52 -6.87 13.97 -2.00
N LEU A 53 -6.49 12.94 -1.24
CA LEU A 53 -6.95 11.57 -1.45
C LEU A 53 -8.45 11.41 -1.20
N ALA A 54 -9.01 12.13 -0.21
CA ALA A 54 -10.45 12.16 0.00
C ALA A 54 -11.20 12.75 -1.21
N GLY A 55 -10.63 13.77 -1.86
CA GLY A 55 -11.17 14.32 -3.11
C GLY A 55 -11.19 13.27 -4.24
N TYR A 56 -10.12 12.49 -4.40
CA TYR A 56 -10.06 11.42 -5.38
C TYR A 56 -11.07 10.30 -5.10
N ALA A 57 -11.25 9.94 -3.83
CA ALA A 57 -12.25 8.97 -3.43
C ALA A 57 -13.69 9.47 -3.71
N ASP A 58 -13.97 10.76 -3.48
CA ASP A 58 -15.25 11.38 -3.85
C ASP A 58 -15.50 11.36 -5.36
N ASP A 59 -14.43 11.43 -6.17
CA ASP A 59 -14.46 11.33 -7.63
C ASP A 59 -14.45 9.86 -8.14
N GLY A 60 -14.44 8.88 -7.22
CA GLY A 60 -14.64 7.46 -7.52
C GLY A 60 -13.36 6.63 -7.67
N VAL A 61 -12.21 7.15 -7.27
CA VAL A 61 -10.93 6.42 -7.26
C VAL A 61 -10.36 6.43 -5.84
N ASP A 62 -10.28 5.26 -5.22
CA ASP A 62 -9.92 5.13 -3.81
C ASP A 62 -8.44 4.80 -3.62
N ILE A 63 -7.65 5.85 -3.35
CA ILE A 63 -6.19 5.77 -3.18
C ILE A 63 -5.86 5.96 -1.69
N VAL A 64 -5.10 5.02 -1.13
CA VAL A 64 -4.66 5.06 0.27
C VAL A 64 -3.13 5.17 0.39
N ALA A 65 -2.65 5.80 1.46
CA ALA A 65 -1.24 6.02 1.72
C ALA A 65 -0.82 5.38 3.05
N LEU A 66 0.33 4.70 3.04
CA LEU A 66 0.93 4.10 4.23
C LEU A 66 2.41 4.47 4.33
N THR A 67 2.84 4.93 5.49
CA THR A 67 4.25 5.01 5.86
C THR A 67 4.46 4.27 7.18
N TYR A 68 5.58 3.56 7.32
CA TYR A 68 5.98 2.98 8.60
C TYR A 68 7.46 2.58 8.58
N THR A 69 8.01 2.27 9.76
CA THR A 69 9.37 1.77 9.89
C THR A 69 9.39 0.33 10.38
N VAL A 70 10.36 -0.46 9.87
CA VAL A 70 10.56 -1.86 10.26
C VAL A 70 12.02 -2.27 10.01
N GLU A 71 12.56 -3.10 10.90
CA GLU A 71 13.88 -3.71 10.70
C GLU A 71 13.91 -4.57 9.44
N GLY A 72 14.95 -4.42 8.60
CA GLY A 72 15.07 -5.12 7.33
C GLY A 72 14.12 -4.61 6.23
N ALA A 73 13.69 -3.35 6.32
CA ALA A 73 12.86 -2.71 5.31
C ALA A 73 13.44 -2.88 3.90
N ASN A 74 12.58 -3.21 2.94
CA ASN A 74 12.94 -3.38 1.55
C ASN A 74 11.70 -3.27 0.65
N CYS A 75 11.89 -3.26 -0.67
CA CYS A 75 10.78 -3.13 -1.62
C CYS A 75 9.79 -4.30 -1.61
N GLY A 76 10.23 -5.51 -1.23
CA GLY A 76 9.33 -6.64 -1.03
C GLY A 76 8.39 -6.42 0.15
N GLU A 77 8.89 -5.80 1.22
CA GLU A 77 8.08 -5.38 2.36
C GLU A 77 7.06 -4.31 1.97
N ALA A 78 7.47 -3.28 1.22
CA ALA A 78 6.57 -2.23 0.74
C ALA A 78 5.42 -2.79 -0.10
N PHE A 79 5.72 -3.69 -1.05
CA PHE A 79 4.72 -4.31 -1.91
C PHE A 79 3.75 -5.20 -1.12
N ARG A 80 4.28 -6.04 -0.22
CA ARG A 80 3.48 -6.94 0.60
C ARG A 80 2.57 -6.16 1.55
N ALA A 81 3.10 -5.13 2.19
CA ALA A 81 2.34 -4.21 3.02
C ALA A 81 1.23 -3.53 2.25
N GLY A 82 1.52 -3.03 1.04
CA GLY A 82 0.49 -2.43 0.19
C GLY A 82 -0.66 -3.40 -0.09
N ARG A 83 -0.38 -4.66 -0.44
CA ARG A 83 -1.43 -5.66 -0.68
C ARG A 83 -2.27 -5.97 0.54
N GLU A 84 -1.64 -6.11 1.71
CA GLU A 84 -2.36 -6.34 2.97
C GLU A 84 -3.19 -5.10 3.36
N PHE A 85 -2.66 -3.90 3.14
CA PHE A 85 -3.30 -2.62 3.46
C PHE A 85 -4.52 -2.34 2.59
N VAL A 86 -4.40 -2.49 1.26
CA VAL A 86 -5.53 -2.34 0.33
C VAL A 86 -6.65 -3.32 0.64
N GLN A 87 -6.32 -4.57 0.99
CA GLN A 87 -7.32 -5.57 1.39
C GLN A 87 -8.00 -5.22 2.71
N ALA A 88 -7.25 -4.71 3.69
CA ALA A 88 -7.79 -4.33 4.99
C ALA A 88 -8.69 -3.09 4.91
N TRP A 89 -8.34 -2.14 4.04
CA TRP A 89 -9.05 -0.87 3.89
C TRP A 89 -10.06 -0.85 2.74
N GLU A 90 -10.13 -1.94 1.97
CA GLU A 90 -11.00 -2.09 0.80
C GLU A 90 -10.84 -0.95 -0.23
N ALA A 91 -9.60 -0.51 -0.44
CA ALA A 91 -9.25 0.55 -1.39
C ALA A 91 -8.95 -0.01 -2.78
N ASP A 92 -8.77 0.85 -3.78
CA ASP A 92 -8.37 0.45 -5.13
C ASP A 92 -6.85 0.30 -5.25
N VAL A 93 -6.09 1.17 -4.57
CA VAL A 93 -4.62 1.16 -4.63
C VAL A 93 -3.98 1.78 -3.39
N ALA A 94 -2.83 1.23 -2.97
CA ALA A 94 -1.96 1.80 -1.95
C ALA A 94 -0.63 2.30 -2.51
N VAL A 95 -0.22 3.47 -2.04
CA VAL A 95 1.18 3.94 -2.05
C VAL A 95 1.78 3.65 -0.68
N VAL A 96 2.90 2.91 -0.63
CA VAL A 96 3.53 2.52 0.63
C VAL A 96 4.98 2.93 0.66
N ALA A 97 5.41 3.65 1.69
CA ALA A 97 6.81 3.91 2.00
C ALA A 97 7.23 3.14 3.25
N VAL A 98 8.36 2.45 3.18
CA VAL A 98 8.94 1.70 4.30
C VAL A 98 10.44 1.96 4.39
N ALA A 99 10.95 2.10 5.61
CA ALA A 99 12.38 2.24 5.88
C ALA A 99 12.76 1.59 7.21
N GLU A 100 14.05 1.36 7.44
CA GLU A 100 14.51 1.05 8.79
C GLU A 100 14.30 2.25 9.74
N PRO A 101 14.23 2.05 11.06
CA PRO A 101 14.09 3.15 12.01
C PRO A 101 15.24 4.18 11.89
N GLY A 102 14.92 5.36 11.37
CA GLY A 102 15.87 6.47 11.16
C GLY A 102 16.26 6.71 9.69
N ASP A 103 15.92 5.80 8.78
CA ASP A 103 16.42 5.81 7.41
C ASP A 103 15.63 6.72 6.46
N PHE A 104 14.44 7.16 6.85
CA PHE A 104 13.73 8.21 6.11
C PHE A 104 14.47 9.55 6.12
N ASP A 105 15.28 9.81 7.17
CA ASP A 105 16.11 11.01 7.31
C ASP A 105 17.52 10.83 6.74
N ASP A 106 17.95 9.59 6.44
CA ASP A 106 19.29 9.25 5.96
C ASP A 106 19.32 9.01 4.45
N ALA A 107 20.08 9.83 3.73
CA ALA A 107 20.23 9.72 2.28
C ALA A 107 20.81 8.36 1.81
N ASP A 108 21.59 7.70 2.67
CA ASP A 108 22.16 6.38 2.42
C ASP A 108 21.34 5.24 3.06
N GLY A 109 20.17 5.56 3.64
CA GLY A 109 19.31 4.62 4.36
C GLY A 109 18.60 3.59 3.46
N ASP A 110 18.29 2.43 4.03
CA ASP A 110 17.54 1.35 3.42
C ASP A 110 16.04 1.68 3.45
N ARG A 111 15.56 2.23 2.33
CA ARG A 111 14.20 2.73 2.16
C ARG A 111 13.63 2.33 0.82
N CYS A 112 12.33 2.08 0.78
CA CYS A 112 11.65 1.79 -0.45
C CYS A 112 10.23 2.35 -0.48
N VAL A 113 9.79 2.68 -1.68
CA VAL A 113 8.40 3.03 -1.99
C VAL A 113 7.84 1.96 -2.92
N GLY A 114 6.61 1.54 -2.67
CA GLY A 114 5.91 0.52 -3.43
C GLY A 114 4.49 0.96 -3.78
N LEU A 115 4.00 0.43 -4.90
CA LEU A 115 2.61 0.54 -5.33
C LEU A 115 1.97 -0.85 -5.30
N ALA A 116 0.80 -0.94 -4.71
CA ALA A 116 0.01 -2.17 -4.68
C ALA A 116 -1.45 -1.85 -5.00
N PRO A 117 -1.98 -2.23 -6.18
CA PRO A 117 -3.40 -2.17 -6.44
C PRO A 117 -4.14 -3.36 -5.85
N LEU A 118 -5.46 -3.22 -5.74
CA LEU A 118 -6.38 -4.30 -5.39
C LEU A 118 -6.42 -5.34 -6.50
N ASP A 119 -6.59 -4.90 -7.75
CA ASP A 119 -6.44 -5.74 -8.94
C ASP A 119 -5.13 -5.43 -9.69
N ASP A 120 -4.32 -6.47 -9.90
CA ASP A 120 -3.10 -6.39 -10.69
C ASP A 120 -3.33 -5.90 -12.13
N PHE A 121 -4.56 -5.95 -12.65
CA PHE A 121 -4.94 -5.49 -13.98
C PHE A 121 -5.38 -4.01 -14.05
N GLU A 122 -5.68 -3.36 -12.92
CA GLU A 122 -6.19 -1.97 -12.91
C GLU A 122 -5.12 -0.94 -13.26
N LEU A 123 -3.87 -1.21 -12.88
CA LEU A 123 -2.74 -0.37 -13.24
C LEU A 123 -1.94 -1.00 -14.38
N GLY A 124 -1.93 -0.32 -15.53
CA GLY A 124 -1.08 -0.69 -16.65
C GLY A 124 0.39 -0.79 -16.24
N ARG A 125 1.09 -1.81 -16.74
CA ARG A 125 2.52 -2.00 -16.49
C ARG A 125 3.34 -0.74 -16.78
N GLY A 126 2.97 0.02 -17.81
CA GLY A 126 3.62 1.28 -18.17
C GLY A 126 3.61 2.32 -17.05
N THR A 127 2.46 2.54 -16.41
CA THR A 127 2.33 3.51 -15.31
C THR A 127 3.15 3.11 -14.08
N ARG A 128 3.13 1.83 -13.68
CA ARG A 128 3.95 1.36 -12.55
C ARG A 128 5.45 1.50 -12.83
N GLU A 129 5.88 1.14 -14.04
CA GLU A 129 7.29 1.20 -14.46
C GLU A 129 7.76 2.67 -14.55
N GLU A 130 6.95 3.57 -15.11
CA GLU A 130 7.25 5.00 -15.17
C GLU A 130 7.38 5.63 -13.77
N VAL A 131 6.41 5.38 -12.89
CA VAL A 131 6.43 5.92 -11.52
C VAL A 131 7.65 5.39 -10.74
N SER A 132 7.89 4.07 -10.77
CA SER A 132 8.94 3.46 -9.96
C SER A 132 10.37 3.61 -10.51
N GLU A 133 10.55 3.70 -11.83
CA GLU A 133 11.87 3.77 -12.45
C GLU A 133 12.30 5.18 -12.86
N VAL A 134 11.36 6.11 -13.04
CA VAL A 134 11.65 7.47 -13.54
C VAL A 134 11.34 8.53 -12.49
N ILE A 135 10.17 8.48 -11.87
CA ILE A 135 9.67 9.56 -11.00
C ILE A 135 10.25 9.46 -9.58
N TRP A 136 10.12 8.30 -8.94
CA TRP A 136 10.53 8.14 -7.54
C TRP A 136 12.04 8.22 -7.28
N PRO A 137 12.94 7.65 -8.09
CA PRO A 137 14.36 7.62 -7.75
C PRO A 137 14.99 8.99 -7.43
N PRO A 138 14.76 10.07 -8.21
CA PRO A 138 15.27 11.39 -7.84
C PRO A 138 14.63 11.95 -6.57
N LEU A 139 13.32 11.76 -6.37
CA LEU A 139 12.62 12.27 -5.20
C LEU A 139 13.04 11.55 -3.90
N ILE A 140 13.30 10.24 -3.98
CA ILE A 140 13.85 9.46 -2.87
C ILE A 140 15.24 10.00 -2.52
N ALA A 141 16.09 10.27 -3.52
CA ALA A 141 17.43 10.83 -3.28
C ALA A 141 17.38 12.21 -2.58
N ASP A 142 16.35 13.00 -2.86
CA ASP A 142 16.14 14.33 -2.27
C ASP A 142 15.35 14.31 -0.95
N ASN A 143 14.99 13.14 -0.41
CA ASN A 143 14.12 12.96 0.77
C ASN A 143 12.77 13.68 0.63
N ALA A 144 12.26 13.81 -0.60
CA ALA A 144 11.03 14.53 -0.91
C ALA A 144 9.79 13.63 -0.71
N TRP A 145 9.61 13.07 0.48
CA TRP A 145 8.58 12.06 0.75
C TRP A 145 7.16 12.56 0.46
N GLY A 146 6.79 13.76 0.91
CA GLY A 146 5.48 14.33 0.56
C GLY A 146 5.26 14.42 -0.96
N GLU A 147 6.26 14.90 -1.70
CA GLU A 147 6.18 15.01 -3.16
C GLU A 147 6.05 13.65 -3.85
N ILE A 148 6.69 12.60 -3.33
CA ILE A 148 6.52 11.23 -3.82
C ILE A 148 5.06 10.80 -3.75
N PHE A 149 4.40 11.05 -2.61
CA PHE A 149 3.00 10.66 -2.41
C PHE A 149 2.04 11.50 -3.25
N ASP A 150 2.27 12.82 -3.32
CA ASP A 150 1.46 13.72 -4.15
C ASP A 150 1.52 13.32 -5.63
N VAL A 151 2.73 13.14 -6.18
CA VAL A 151 2.90 12.75 -7.59
C VAL A 151 2.36 11.35 -7.85
N ALA A 152 2.56 10.40 -6.93
CA ALA A 152 1.99 9.07 -7.08
C ALA A 152 0.46 9.11 -7.09
N ALA A 153 -0.17 9.86 -6.19
CA ALA A 153 -1.61 9.99 -6.12
C ALA A 153 -2.19 10.60 -7.41
N ASP A 154 -1.58 11.67 -7.92
CA ASP A 154 -2.03 12.34 -9.16
C ASP A 154 -1.96 11.42 -10.38
N GLU A 155 -0.83 10.70 -10.55
CA GLU A 155 -0.63 9.78 -11.68
C GLU A 155 -1.57 8.56 -11.60
N LEU A 156 -1.78 8.03 -10.39
CA LEU A 156 -2.72 6.95 -10.15
C LEU A 156 -4.16 7.38 -10.45
N PHE A 157 -4.55 8.56 -9.96
CA PHE A 157 -5.88 9.10 -10.19
C PHE A 157 -6.14 9.29 -11.69
N ALA A 158 -5.18 9.86 -12.42
CA ALA A 158 -5.28 10.02 -13.87
C ALA A 158 -5.41 8.67 -14.60
N ALA A 159 -4.61 7.67 -14.22
CA ALA A 159 -4.63 6.35 -14.85
C ALA A 159 -5.92 5.58 -14.59
N LEU A 160 -6.45 5.65 -13.36
CA LEU A 160 -7.65 4.92 -12.95
C LEU A 160 -8.95 5.64 -13.39
N SER A 161 -8.92 6.96 -13.50
CA SER A 161 -10.06 7.72 -14.04
C SER A 161 -10.27 7.48 -15.54
N ASP A 162 -9.20 7.38 -16.33
CA ASP A 162 -9.28 7.18 -17.79
C ASP A 162 -9.81 5.78 -18.16
N THR A 163 -9.62 4.79 -17.28
CA THR A 163 -10.18 3.44 -17.47
C THR A 163 -11.68 3.34 -17.16
N SER A 164 -12.22 4.29 -16.37
CA SER A 164 -13.66 4.34 -16.04
C SER A 164 -14.52 4.89 -17.18
N ASP A 165 -13.95 5.74 -18.05
CA ASP A 165 -14.66 6.37 -19.18
C ASP A 165 -14.72 5.49 -20.44
N THR A 166 -14.08 4.32 -20.43
CA THR A 166 -14.05 3.36 -21.55
C THR A 166 -14.97 2.15 -21.36
N ALA A 167 -16.07 2.30 -20.60
CA ALA A 167 -17.17 1.33 -20.67
C ALA A 167 -17.72 1.29 -22.11
N PRO A 168 -17.72 0.13 -22.80
CA PRO A 168 -18.24 0.05 -24.14
C PRO A 168 -19.75 0.32 -24.07
N THR A 169 -20.20 1.40 -24.72
CA THR A 169 -21.57 1.44 -25.22
C THR A 169 -21.72 0.24 -26.14
N GLU A 170 -22.27 -0.86 -25.62
CA GLU A 170 -22.85 -1.89 -26.47
C GLU A 170 -23.93 -1.18 -27.29
N ASP A 171 -23.54 -0.79 -28.51
CA ASP A 171 -24.44 -0.41 -29.58
C ASP A 171 -25.35 -1.61 -29.82
N LEU A 172 -26.49 -1.62 -29.12
CA LEU A 172 -27.66 -2.40 -29.47
C LEU A 172 -28.24 -1.80 -30.75
N GLU A 173 -27.56 -2.04 -31.87
CA GLU A 173 -28.20 -1.93 -33.18
C GLU A 173 -29.00 -3.21 -33.43
N ASP A 174 -30.24 -3.19 -32.93
CA ASP A 174 -31.35 -3.91 -33.54
C ASP A 174 -31.49 -3.45 -35.01
N GLU A 175 -31.27 -4.35 -35.98
CA GLU A 175 -32.15 -4.63 -37.16
C GLU A 175 -31.51 -5.61 -38.18
#